data_AF-A0A2M9X9H4-F1
#
_entry.id   AF-A0A2M9X9H4-F1
#
_cell.length_a   1.000
_cell.length_b   1.000
_cell.length_c   1.000
_cell.angle_alpha   90.00
_cell.angle_beta   90.00
_cell.angle_gamma   90.00
#
_symmetry.space_group_name_H-M   'P 1'
#
loop_
_entity.id
_entity.type
_entity.pdbx_description
1 polymer ?
#
loop_
_entity_poly.entity_id
_entity_poly.type
_entity_poly.pdbx_seq_one_letter_code
_entity_poly.pdbx_strand_id
1 'polypeptide(L)'
;MINSNVELMEFFASISSGTCNSSEKFEVRKVSYSSLIGKFDALGILSRVRPVPKPGLLDKINEELIKKNIPVPKEWDIPSAVAMEKISDSLAKMREGDSNKCVNATEIRLYKNQISIYLHQALTYETFLER
;
A
#
# COMPACT_ATOMS: atom_id res chain seq x y z
N MET A 1 -6.90 -9.36 -4.02
CA MET A 1 -6.68 -7.90 -4.22
C MET A 1 -7.99 -7.15 -4.41
N ILE A 2 -8.90 -7.59 -5.30
CA ILE A 2 -10.20 -6.92 -5.54
C ILE A 2 -11.03 -6.78 -4.25
N ASN A 3 -11.21 -7.87 -3.49
CA ASN A 3 -11.97 -7.84 -2.24
C ASN A 3 -11.36 -6.85 -1.22
N SER A 4 -10.04 -6.88 -1.00
CA SER A 4 -9.35 -5.95 -0.09
C SER A 4 -9.44 -4.49 -0.54
N ASN A 5 -9.49 -4.23 -1.85
CA ASN A 5 -9.73 -2.89 -2.39
C ASN A 5 -11.15 -2.39 -2.06
N VAL A 6 -12.16 -3.23 -2.26
CA VAL A 6 -13.55 -2.88 -1.95
C VAL A 6 -13.68 -2.53 -0.47
N GLU A 7 -13.19 -3.40 0.43
CA GLU A 7 -13.23 -3.16 1.87
C GLU A 7 -12.49 -1.89 2.29
N LEU A 8 -11.34 -1.60 1.67
CA LEU A 8 -10.60 -0.37 1.91
C LEU A 8 -11.41 0.87 1.48
N MET A 9 -12.09 0.80 0.33
CA MET A 9 -12.91 1.91 -0.16
C MET A 9 -14.18 2.09 0.68
N GLU A 10 -14.79 1.01 1.16
CA GLU A 10 -15.90 1.03 2.12
C GLU A 10 -15.46 1.63 3.44
N PHE A 11 -14.28 1.26 3.94
CA PHE A 11 -13.70 1.86 5.14
C PHE A 11 -13.53 3.37 4.95
N PHE A 12 -12.91 3.82 3.85
CA PHE A 12 -12.79 5.25 3.55
C PHE A 12 -14.13 5.97 3.41
N ALA A 13 -15.16 5.32 2.88
CA ALA A 13 -16.50 5.88 2.80
C ALA A 13 -17.09 6.09 4.21
N SER A 14 -16.94 5.09 5.09
CA SER A 14 -17.49 5.11 6.46
C SER A 14 -16.94 6.27 7.31
N ILE A 15 -15.70 6.68 7.07
CA ILE A 15 -15.03 7.76 7.81
C ILE A 15 -14.89 9.05 7.00
N SER A 16 -15.54 9.16 5.85
CA SER A 16 -15.31 10.25 4.88
C SER A 16 -15.49 11.67 5.43
N SER A 17 -16.31 11.85 6.48
CA SER A 17 -16.55 13.12 7.16
C SER A 17 -15.50 13.48 8.23
N GLY A 18 -14.48 12.65 8.45
CA GLY A 18 -13.56 12.78 9.58
C GLY A 18 -13.95 11.88 10.75
N THR A 19 -13.01 11.62 11.64
CA THR A 19 -13.24 10.83 12.85
C THR A 19 -13.44 11.67 14.10
N CYS A 20 -13.18 12.98 14.02
CA CYS A 20 -13.22 13.91 15.16
C CYS A 20 -14.60 14.08 15.79
N ASN A 21 -15.65 14.07 14.97
CA ASN A 21 -17.03 14.20 15.41
C ASN A 21 -17.82 12.90 15.16
N SER A 22 -17.12 11.77 15.02
CA SER A 22 -17.76 10.49 14.76
C SER A 22 -18.42 9.95 16.03
N SER A 23 -19.64 9.45 15.89
CA SER A 23 -20.34 8.70 16.96
C SER A 23 -19.69 7.35 17.23
N GLU A 24 -18.96 6.81 16.25
CA GLU A 24 -18.19 5.60 16.39
C GLU A 24 -16.92 5.87 17.22
N LYS A 25 -16.64 5.01 18.20
CA LYS A 25 -15.43 5.12 19.01
C LYS A 25 -14.22 4.61 18.24
N PHE A 26 -13.05 5.19 18.54
CA PHE A 26 -11.77 4.73 17.98
C PHE A 26 -11.56 3.22 18.15
N GLU A 27 -11.94 2.64 19.29
CA GLU A 27 -11.76 1.19 19.53
C GLU A 27 -12.48 0.29 18.52
N VAL A 28 -13.59 0.75 17.93
CA VAL A 28 -14.28 -0.01 16.87
C VAL A 28 -13.50 0.13 15.56
N ARG A 29 -13.14 1.36 15.18
CA ARG A 29 -12.33 1.62 13.96
C ARG A 29 -10.96 0.96 14.00
N LYS A 30 -10.36 0.82 15.19
CA LYS A 30 -9.08 0.14 15.42
C LYS A 30 -9.09 -1.30 14.91
N VAL A 31 -10.23 -1.99 15.04
CA VAL A 31 -10.42 -3.34 14.49
C VAL A 31 -10.37 -3.30 12.96
N SER A 32 -11.07 -2.35 12.34
CA SER A 32 -11.06 -2.15 10.88
C SER A 32 -9.66 -1.80 10.36
N TYR A 33 -8.94 -0.87 11.01
CA TYR A 33 -7.54 -0.58 10.66
C TYR A 33 -6.67 -1.82 10.74
N SER A 34 -6.75 -2.59 11.83
CA SER A 34 -5.90 -3.76 12.04
C SER A 34 -6.18 -4.86 11.01
N SER A 35 -7.45 -5.06 10.66
CA SER A 35 -7.87 -5.99 9.60
C SER A 35 -7.31 -5.58 8.23
N LEU A 36 -7.44 -4.30 7.86
CA LEU A 36 -6.92 -3.79 6.60
C LEU A 36 -5.40 -3.87 6.54
N ILE A 37 -4.70 -3.43 7.58
CA ILE A 37 -3.23 -3.52 7.71
C ILE A 37 -2.78 -4.96 7.48
N GLY A 38 -3.35 -5.92 8.22
CA GLY A 38 -3.00 -7.33 8.08
C GLY A 38 -3.28 -7.89 6.67
N LYS A 39 -4.35 -7.46 6.01
CA LYS A 39 -4.64 -7.85 4.62
C LYS A 39 -3.59 -7.33 3.64
N PHE A 40 -3.20 -6.06 3.77
CA PHE A 40 -2.18 -5.48 2.89
C PHE A 40 -0.78 -6.02 3.18
N ASP A 41 -0.44 -6.30 4.44
CA ASP A 41 0.81 -7.01 4.80
C ASP A 41 0.85 -8.40 4.16
N ALA A 42 -0.23 -9.17 4.28
CA ALA A 42 -0.33 -10.50 3.68
C ALA A 42 -0.23 -10.44 2.15
N LEU A 43 -0.89 -9.47 1.51
CA LEU A 43 -0.78 -9.26 0.07
C LEU A 43 0.66 -8.89 -0.34
N GLY A 44 1.36 -8.06 0.44
CA GLY A 44 2.76 -7.72 0.21
C GLY A 44 3.66 -8.97 0.24
N ILE A 45 3.51 -9.84 1.24
CA ILE A 45 4.23 -11.12 1.32
C ILE A 45 3.90 -11.99 0.10
N LEU A 46 2.63 -12.13 -0.24
CA LEU A 46 2.18 -12.93 -1.38
C LEU A 46 2.71 -12.39 -2.72
N SER A 47 2.79 -11.08 -2.89
CA SER A 47 3.36 -10.47 -4.09
C SER A 47 4.86 -10.76 -4.21
N ARG A 48 5.61 -10.80 -3.09
CA ARG A 48 7.06 -11.09 -3.13
C ARG A 48 7.39 -12.50 -3.55
N VAL A 49 6.58 -13.49 -3.16
CA VAL A 49 6.85 -14.91 -3.45
C VAL A 49 6.46 -15.32 -4.87
N ARG A 50 5.72 -14.48 -5.60
CA ARG A 50 5.30 -14.78 -6.96
C ARG A 50 6.48 -14.66 -7.93
N PRO A 51 6.65 -15.60 -8.88
CA PRO A 51 7.72 -15.51 -9.87
C PRO A 51 7.58 -14.23 -10.70
N VAL A 52 8.64 -13.47 -10.89
CA VAL A 52 8.65 -12.35 -11.85
C VAL A 52 9.58 -12.68 -13.01
N PRO A 53 9.25 -12.29 -14.25
CA PRO A 53 10.16 -12.45 -15.36
C PRO A 53 11.48 -11.76 -15.01
N LYS A 54 12.58 -12.50 -14.92
CA LYS A 54 13.92 -11.92 -14.83
C LYS A 54 14.33 -11.53 -16.24
N PRO A 55 14.40 -10.24 -16.58
CA PRO A 55 14.90 -9.84 -17.89
C PRO A 55 16.41 -10.04 -17.88
N GLY A 56 16.93 -11.02 -18.63
CA GLY A 56 18.38 -11.21 -18.76
C GLY A 56 19.12 -9.99 -19.35
N LEU A 57 18.39 -9.00 -19.89
CA LEU A 57 18.90 -7.70 -20.29
C LEU A 57 19.22 -6.79 -19.09
N LEU A 58 18.47 -6.90 -18.00
CA LEU A 58 18.70 -6.07 -16.80
C LEU A 58 19.99 -6.42 -16.10
N ASP A 59 20.38 -7.70 -16.08
CA ASP A 59 21.67 -8.11 -15.51
C ASP A 59 22.83 -7.44 -16.25
N LYS A 60 22.76 -7.41 -17.59
CA LYS A 60 23.74 -6.71 -18.43
C LYS A 60 23.74 -5.20 -18.22
N ILE A 61 22.57 -4.58 -18.10
CA ILE A 61 22.45 -3.14 -17.82
C ILE A 61 23.04 -2.85 -16.43
N ASN A 62 22.76 -3.68 -15.43
CA ASN A 62 23.25 -3.51 -14.08
C ASN A 62 24.77 -3.68 -14.00
N GLU A 63 25.34 -4.66 -14.72
CA GLU A 63 26.78 -4.81 -14.87
C GLU A 63 27.44 -3.55 -15.45
N GLU A 64 26.84 -2.94 -16.47
CA GLU A 64 27.35 -1.69 -17.07
C GLU A 64 27.22 -0.49 -16.13
N LEU A 65 26.16 -0.42 -15.31
CA LEU A 65 25.98 0.63 -14.32
C LEU A 65 26.98 0.51 -13.16
N ILE A 66 27.25 -0.72 -12.68
CA ILE A 66 28.28 -0.99 -11.67
C ILE A 66 29.66 -0.56 -12.16
N LYS A 67 30.01 -0.88 -13.42
CA LYS A 67 31.28 -0.44 -14.04
C LYS A 67 31.43 1.09 -14.06
N LYS A 68 30.31 1.82 -14.11
CA LYS A 68 30.27 3.29 -14.11
C LYS A 68 30.13 3.88 -12.70
N ASN A 69 30.27 3.08 -11.64
CA ASN A 69 30.06 3.50 -10.25
C ASN A 69 28.65 4.08 -9.99
N ILE A 70 27.65 3.68 -10.79
CA ILE A 70 26.26 4.06 -10.58
C ILE A 70 25.62 3.00 -9.66
N PRO A 71 25.03 3.40 -8.52
CA PRO A 71 24.36 2.46 -7.63
C PRO A 71 23.20 1.77 -8.36
N VAL A 72 23.25 0.45 -8.41
CA VAL A 72 22.13 -0.39 -8.87
C VAL A 72 21.37 -0.92 -7.66
N PRO A 73 20.01 -0.96 -7.72
CA PRO A 73 19.23 -1.61 -6.69
C PRO A 73 19.67 -3.06 -6.52
N LYS A 74 20.03 -3.45 -5.29
CA LYS A 74 20.50 -4.81 -4.96
C LYS A 74 19.42 -5.87 -5.11
N GLU A 75 18.17 -5.48 -4.93
CA GLU A 75 17.00 -6.34 -5.11
C GLU A 75 16.04 -5.65 -6.07
N TRP A 76 15.50 -6.46 -6.99
CA TRP A 76 14.37 -6.03 -7.80
C TRP A 76 13.14 -6.07 -6.90
N ASP A 77 12.93 -4.99 -6.16
CA ASP A 77 11.72 -4.84 -5.35
C ASP A 77 10.50 -4.97 -6.25
N ILE A 78 9.66 -5.96 -5.94
CA ILE A 78 8.45 -6.22 -6.71
C ILE A 78 7.51 -5.03 -6.49
N PRO A 79 7.22 -4.20 -7.53
CA PRO A 79 6.49 -2.94 -7.36
C PRO A 79 5.13 -3.09 -6.66
N SER A 80 4.41 -4.17 -6.96
CA SER A 80 3.16 -4.48 -6.26
C SER A 80 3.38 -4.77 -4.77
N ALA A 81 4.43 -5.51 -4.39
CA ALA A 81 4.76 -5.75 -2.99
C ALA A 81 5.12 -4.46 -2.23
N VAL A 82 5.92 -3.59 -2.85
CA VAL A 82 6.25 -2.27 -2.28
C VAL A 82 5.01 -1.43 -2.12
N ALA A 83 4.12 -1.41 -3.12
CA ALA A 83 2.86 -0.68 -3.03
C ALA A 83 1.98 -1.21 -1.88
N MET A 84 1.85 -2.53 -1.71
CA MET A 84 1.10 -3.11 -0.58
C MET A 84 1.68 -2.71 0.78
N GLU A 85 3.00 -2.70 0.91
CA GLU A 85 3.70 -2.22 2.12
C GLU A 85 3.40 -0.74 2.37
N LYS A 86 3.44 0.11 1.33
CA LYS A 86 3.11 1.54 1.47
C LYS A 86 1.65 1.79 1.85
N ILE A 87 0.72 0.96 1.37
CA ILE A 87 -0.68 1.03 1.81
C ILE A 87 -0.78 0.68 3.30
N SER A 88 -0.13 -0.40 3.73
CA SER A 88 -0.09 -0.82 5.14
C SER A 88 0.51 0.28 6.04
N ASP A 89 1.65 0.85 5.67
CA ASP A 89 2.30 1.97 6.36
C ASP A 89 1.37 3.18 6.49
N SER A 90 0.70 3.55 5.39
CA SER A 90 -0.24 4.69 5.39
C SER A 90 -1.43 4.43 6.30
N LEU A 91 -1.98 3.21 6.33
CA LEU A 91 -3.06 2.83 7.25
C LEU A 91 -2.59 2.83 8.71
N ALA A 92 -1.37 2.37 8.98
CA ALA A 92 -0.79 2.40 10.33
C ALA A 92 -0.61 3.83 10.84
N LYS A 93 -0.06 4.73 10.02
CA LYS A 93 0.05 6.17 10.33
C LYS A 93 -1.30 6.82 10.56
N MET A 94 -2.29 6.46 9.75
CA MET A 94 -3.64 6.97 9.89
C MET A 94 -4.30 6.49 11.19
N ARG A 95 -4.11 5.21 11.55
CA ARG A 95 -4.55 4.64 12.84
C ARG A 95 -3.93 5.38 14.02
N GLU A 96 -2.62 5.65 13.97
CA GLU A 96 -1.91 6.41 15.01
C GLU A 96 -2.44 7.85 15.12
N GLY A 97 -2.68 8.51 13.99
CA GLY A 97 -3.30 9.84 13.95
C GLY A 97 -4.68 9.85 14.59
N ASP A 98 -5.54 8.90 14.24
CA ASP A 98 -6.89 8.75 14.78
C ASP A 98 -6.87 8.50 16.30
N SER A 99 -5.97 7.62 16.76
CA SER A 99 -5.81 7.32 18.19
C SER A 99 -5.40 8.53 19.02
N ASN A 100 -4.53 9.39 18.48
CA ASN A 100 -3.90 10.46 19.25
C ASN A 100 -4.76 11.73 19.26
N LYS A 101 -5.31 12.12 18.11
CA LYS A 101 -5.89 13.45 17.93
C LYS A 101 -7.05 13.50 16.94
N CYS A 102 -7.66 12.35 16.61
CA CYS A 102 -8.58 12.16 15.48
C CYS A 102 -7.97 12.53 14.11
N VAL A 103 -8.70 12.21 13.03
CA VAL A 103 -8.32 12.54 11.65
C VAL A 103 -9.46 13.34 11.02
N ASN A 104 -9.16 14.53 10.50
CA ASN A 104 -10.19 15.36 9.87
C ASN A 104 -10.49 14.90 8.43
N ALA A 105 -11.60 15.38 7.85
CA ALA A 105 -12.03 14.98 6.51
C ALA A 105 -10.99 15.26 5.41
N THR A 106 -10.22 16.35 5.53
CA THR A 106 -9.16 16.70 4.57
C THR A 106 -8.00 15.71 4.67
N GLU A 107 -7.56 15.37 5.88
CA GLU A 107 -6.53 14.35 6.11
C GLU A 107 -6.98 12.98 5.58
N ILE A 108 -8.23 12.57 5.81
CA ILE A 108 -8.79 11.31 5.28
C ILE A 108 -8.77 11.31 3.75
N ARG A 109 -9.16 12.42 3.11
CA ARG A 109 -9.09 12.55 1.64
C ARG A 109 -7.65 12.44 1.13
N LEU A 110 -6.68 13.02 1.83
CA LEU A 110 -5.27 12.91 1.46
C LEU A 110 -4.77 11.47 1.57
N TYR A 111 -5.07 10.78 2.69
CA TYR A 111 -4.74 9.37 2.84
C TYR A 111 -5.40 8.50 1.76
N LYS A 112 -6.68 8.73 1.48
CA LYS A 112 -7.40 8.02 0.40
C LYS A 112 -6.69 8.21 -0.94
N ASN A 113 -6.36 9.45 -1.30
CA ASN A 113 -5.68 9.73 -2.57
C ASN A 113 -4.30 9.06 -2.64
N GLN A 114 -3.51 9.14 -1.57
CA GLN A 114 -2.19 8.49 -1.52
C GLN A 114 -2.31 6.97 -1.67
N ILE A 115 -3.22 6.34 -0.92
CA ILE A 115 -3.43 4.90 -0.96
C ILE A 115 -3.96 4.47 -2.34
N SER A 116 -4.87 5.22 -2.96
CA SER A 116 -5.34 4.95 -4.31
C SER A 116 -4.21 4.97 -5.35
N ILE A 117 -3.23 5.85 -5.21
CA ILE A 117 -2.04 5.87 -6.08
C ILE A 117 -1.24 4.57 -5.94
N TYR A 118 -0.96 4.13 -4.71
CA TYR A 118 -0.27 2.86 -4.49
C TYR A 118 -1.07 1.67 -5.02
N LEU A 119 -2.39 1.69 -4.82
CA LEU A 119 -3.26 0.63 -5.32
C LEU A 119 -3.25 0.56 -6.86
N HIS A 120 -3.30 1.71 -7.53
CA HIS A 120 -3.13 1.78 -8.99
C HIS A 120 -1.77 1.27 -9.45
N GLN A 121 -0.68 1.59 -8.75
CA GLN A 121 0.65 1.09 -9.07
C GLN A 121 0.70 -0.45 -8.96
N ALA A 122 0.14 -1.01 -7.90
CA ALA A 122 0.08 -2.45 -7.71
C ALA A 122 -0.75 -3.14 -8.79
N LEU A 123 -1.97 -2.63 -9.07
CA LEU A 123 -2.85 -3.18 -10.09
C LEU A 123 -2.22 -3.10 -11.49
N THR A 124 -1.59 -1.98 -11.83
CA THR A 124 -0.90 -1.81 -13.11
C THR A 124 0.19 -2.86 -13.28
N TYR A 125 1.00 -3.08 -12.23
CA TYR A 125 2.08 -4.05 -12.27
C TYR A 125 1.57 -5.50 -12.33
N GLU A 126 0.59 -5.88 -11.50
CA GLU A 126 0.01 -7.23 -11.56
C GLU A 126 -0.72 -7.48 -12.89
N THR A 127 -1.41 -6.47 -13.44
CA THR A 127 -2.05 -6.58 -14.77
C THR A 127 -1.01 -6.79 -15.86
N PHE A 128 0.11 -6.07 -15.83
CA PHE A 128 1.23 -6.28 -16.76
C PHE A 128 1.80 -7.70 -16.67
N LEU A 129 1.78 -8.30 -15.47
CA LEU A 129 2.17 -9.68 -15.24
C LEU A 129 1.05 -10.71 -15.47
N GLU A 130 -0.14 -10.26 -15.94
CA GLU A 130 -1.33 -11.07 -16.17
C GLU A 130 -1.84 -11.80 -14.91
N ARG A 131 -1.98 -11.08 -13.79
CA ARG A 131 -2.33 -11.62 -12.46
C ARG A 131 -3.38 -10.83 -11.67
#